data_AF-A0A7Y3V2X7-F1
#
_entry.id   AF-A0A7Y3V2X7-F1
#
_cell.length_a   1.000
_cell.length_b   1.000
_cell.length_c   1.000
_cell.angle_alpha   90.00
_cell.angle_beta   90.00
_cell.angle_gamma   90.00
#
_symmetry.space_group_name_H-M   'P 1'
#
loop_
_entity.id
_entity.type
_entity.pdbx_description
1 polymer ?
#
loop_
_entity_poly.entity_id
_entity_poly.type
_entity_poly.pdbx_seq_one_letter_code
_entity_poly.pdbx_strand_id
1 'polypeptide(L)'
;MDIRSQVSMVFHLDKCIGCHTCSIACKNIWTDRKGAEYMWWNNVETKPGTGYPTKWEDQEIYKGGWEKNGDSVSLKGAGKLKGLKNIFHNPNMPSLEDYYEPWAYRYTDLFEAPEGDDQPIGRAVSLITGEPIEIQAGPNWDDDLSGTPDYARQDVNFKHLSKAEQESMFQLERMTFHYLPRICNHCLNPACVGSCPSGALYKRGEDGVVLINQERCRAWRMCVTACPYKKSYYNWNTGKSEKCVLCYPRLESGQAPACMHSCVGRIRYLGVMLYDADRIEAVASCDEAELIDRQMEIYLDPFDPAVIKAAKENGISDSTIVAAQNSPVYKFVKKWRIALPLHPEFRTIPNLFYVLPLLPAMASVSEDGVYDSLSENLLSGVEKLRVPIRYLSSLFAAGNDNKIIEVFKRLHAVRVSRRDTTAKDVTETQLNKVMSEANMDIHEANEIFRLTSLATFEERFVVPAAHREEAIEMLENTGDVKGNTGFGFKMKPERGL
;
A
#
# COMPACT_ATOMS: atom_id res chain seq x y z
N MET A 1 -20.54 20.07 -0.29
CA MET A 1 -20.12 18.67 -0.10
C MET A 1 -20.01 18.07 -1.49
N ASP A 2 -18.82 18.19 -2.06
CA ASP A 2 -18.40 17.50 -3.27
C ASP A 2 -18.12 16.03 -2.90
N ILE A 3 -19.16 15.18 -2.94
CA ILE A 3 -19.02 13.75 -2.63
C ILE A 3 -18.50 13.03 -3.85
N ARG A 4 -17.41 12.28 -3.67
CA ARG A 4 -16.80 11.43 -4.70
C ARG A 4 -16.60 10.02 -4.21
N SER A 5 -16.42 9.09 -5.15
CA SER A 5 -16.10 7.69 -4.90
C SER A 5 -14.60 7.42 -5.02
N GLN A 6 -14.11 6.52 -4.19
CA GLN A 6 -12.76 5.98 -4.26
C GLN A 6 -12.82 4.46 -4.12
N VAL A 7 -12.18 3.74 -5.03
CA VAL A 7 -11.87 2.33 -4.82
C VAL A 7 -10.67 2.24 -3.87
N SER A 8 -10.92 1.94 -2.61
CA SER A 8 -9.93 1.87 -1.52
C SER A 8 -9.58 0.42 -1.20
N MET A 9 -8.48 0.22 -0.47
CA MET A 9 -7.85 -1.09 -0.27
C MET A 9 -7.47 -1.33 1.18
N VAL A 10 -7.54 -2.57 1.64
CA VAL A 10 -7.02 -3.00 2.95
C VAL A 10 -6.13 -4.24 2.76
N PHE A 11 -4.92 -4.23 3.33
CA PHE A 11 -4.05 -5.41 3.45
C PHE A 11 -3.95 -5.86 4.91
N HIS A 12 -4.27 -7.13 5.17
CA HIS A 12 -4.25 -7.71 6.50
C HIS A 12 -2.90 -8.36 6.82
N LEU A 13 -2.01 -7.63 7.50
CA LEU A 13 -0.62 -8.04 7.72
C LEU A 13 -0.48 -9.28 8.61
N ASP A 14 -1.38 -9.48 9.58
CA ASP A 14 -1.43 -10.70 10.41
C ASP A 14 -1.56 -12.01 9.61
N LYS A 15 -2.06 -11.92 8.37
CA LYS A 15 -2.23 -13.06 7.46
C LYS A 15 -1.21 -13.07 6.32
N CYS A 16 -0.32 -12.08 6.27
CA CYS A 16 0.65 -11.96 5.20
C CYS A 16 1.76 -12.98 5.41
N ILE A 17 2.04 -13.76 4.36
CA ILE A 17 3.04 -14.83 4.39
C ILE A 17 4.26 -14.52 3.52
N GLY A 18 4.42 -13.27 3.09
CA GLY A 18 5.63 -12.86 2.36
C GLY A 18 5.89 -13.62 1.05
N CYS A 19 4.88 -14.21 0.39
CA CYS A 19 5.13 -15.16 -0.71
C CYS A 19 5.44 -14.54 -2.09
N HIS A 20 5.44 -13.20 -2.22
CA HIS A 20 5.66 -12.45 -3.48
C HIS A 20 4.76 -12.80 -4.69
N THR A 21 3.77 -13.70 -4.60
CA THR A 21 2.86 -14.06 -5.71
C THR A 21 2.15 -12.83 -6.29
N CYS A 22 1.80 -11.88 -5.44
CA CYS A 22 1.19 -10.61 -5.82
C CYS A 22 2.13 -9.73 -6.67
N SER A 23 3.45 -9.79 -6.41
CA SER A 23 4.48 -9.05 -7.16
C SER A 23 4.66 -9.64 -8.54
N ILE A 24 4.76 -10.98 -8.62
CA ILE A 24 4.90 -11.71 -9.89
C ILE A 24 3.67 -11.53 -10.78
N ALA A 25 2.45 -11.63 -10.23
CA ALA A 25 1.23 -11.41 -11.00
C ALA A 25 1.16 -9.98 -11.59
N CYS A 26 1.64 -8.97 -10.84
CA CYS A 26 1.70 -7.60 -11.36
C CYS A 26 2.80 -7.44 -12.42
N LYS A 27 3.98 -8.01 -12.18
CA LYS A 27 5.14 -7.97 -13.07
C LYS A 27 4.80 -8.53 -14.44
N ASN A 28 4.29 -9.76 -14.49
CA ASN A 28 4.00 -10.49 -15.72
C ASN A 28 2.91 -9.84 -16.58
N ILE A 29 2.03 -9.03 -15.99
CA ILE A 29 0.96 -8.36 -16.75
C ILE A 29 1.41 -6.98 -17.23
N TRP A 30 2.19 -6.24 -16.43
CA TRP A 30 2.36 -4.81 -16.62
C TRP A 30 3.80 -4.36 -16.87
N THR A 31 4.80 -5.01 -16.29
CA THR A 31 6.18 -4.46 -16.21
C THR A 31 7.27 -5.47 -16.61
N ASP A 32 6.96 -6.36 -17.54
CA ASP A 32 7.90 -7.30 -18.18
C ASP A 32 8.62 -6.70 -19.42
N ARG A 33 8.30 -5.46 -19.78
CA ARG A 33 8.85 -4.73 -20.93
C ARG A 33 10.22 -4.12 -20.62
N LYS A 34 11.05 -3.96 -21.66
CA LYS A 34 12.31 -3.20 -21.60
C LYS A 34 12.09 -1.78 -21.06
N GLY A 35 12.92 -1.36 -20.12
CA GLY A 35 12.78 -0.12 -19.37
C GLY A 35 11.97 -0.25 -18.08
N ALA A 36 11.16 -1.31 -17.96
CA ALA A 36 10.26 -1.54 -16.84
C ALA A 36 10.61 -2.81 -16.03
N GLU A 37 11.59 -3.59 -16.48
CA GLU A 37 12.05 -4.82 -15.81
C GLU A 37 12.45 -4.58 -14.35
N TYR A 38 13.05 -3.43 -14.04
CA TYR A 38 13.39 -3.07 -12.66
C TYR A 38 12.17 -2.64 -11.83
N MET A 39 11.02 -2.31 -12.44
CA MET A 39 9.87 -1.71 -11.77
C MET A 39 8.95 -2.74 -11.12
N TRP A 40 8.84 -2.68 -9.79
CA TRP A 40 7.91 -3.51 -9.03
C TRP A 40 6.74 -2.69 -8.51
N TRP A 41 5.75 -2.45 -9.37
CA TRP A 41 4.53 -1.69 -9.01
C TRP A 41 3.86 -2.26 -7.74
N ASN A 42 3.78 -3.59 -7.65
CA ASN A 42 3.58 -4.31 -6.39
C ASN A 42 4.91 -4.94 -5.97
N ASN A 43 5.37 -4.61 -4.77
CA ASN A 43 6.50 -5.27 -4.12
C ASN A 43 6.09 -5.68 -2.69
N VAL A 44 6.88 -6.57 -2.08
CA VAL A 44 6.75 -6.97 -0.69
C VAL A 44 8.13 -6.78 -0.07
N GLU A 45 8.16 -6.26 1.16
CA GLU A 45 9.38 -5.95 1.90
C GLU A 45 9.33 -6.67 3.24
N THR A 46 10.50 -7.11 3.72
CA THR A 46 10.63 -7.57 5.10
C THR A 46 10.93 -6.37 6.00
N LYS A 47 10.25 -6.31 7.14
CA LYS A 47 10.41 -5.26 8.15
C LYS A 47 10.85 -5.87 9.48
N PRO A 48 11.92 -5.37 10.13
CA PRO A 48 12.73 -4.21 9.74
C PRO A 48 13.62 -4.44 8.51
N GLY A 49 13.76 -3.42 7.68
CA GLY A 49 14.49 -3.46 6.40
C GLY A 49 14.46 -2.10 5.67
N THR A 50 15.40 -1.89 4.77
CA THR A 50 15.50 -0.60 4.04
C THR A 50 14.48 -0.48 2.91
N GLY A 51 13.87 -1.59 2.49
CA GLY A 51 12.80 -1.62 1.50
C GLY A 51 13.25 -1.26 0.10
N TYR A 52 12.27 -0.97 -0.78
CA TYR A 52 12.51 -0.79 -2.20
C TYR A 52 11.78 0.46 -2.77
N PRO A 53 12.49 1.45 -3.34
CA PRO A 53 13.95 1.58 -3.33
C PRO A 53 14.52 1.71 -1.90
N THR A 54 15.81 1.47 -1.74
CA THR A 54 16.51 1.53 -0.45
C THR A 54 16.22 2.85 0.26
N LYS A 55 15.79 2.75 1.53
CA LYS A 55 15.45 3.87 2.43
C LYS A 55 14.34 4.77 1.89
N TRP A 56 13.39 4.25 1.10
CA TRP A 56 12.32 5.05 0.49
C TRP A 56 11.51 5.88 1.49
N GLU A 57 11.42 5.44 2.75
CA GLU A 57 10.75 6.12 3.87
C GLU A 57 11.48 7.40 4.31
N ASP A 58 12.78 7.52 4.04
CA ASP A 58 13.58 8.68 4.44
C ASP A 58 13.33 9.89 3.51
N GLN A 59 12.39 10.73 3.93
CA GLN A 59 12.07 11.95 3.19
C GLN A 59 13.11 13.05 3.38
N GLU A 60 14.13 12.89 4.23
CA GLU A 60 15.27 13.81 4.25
C GLU A 60 16.19 13.61 3.05
N ILE A 61 16.27 12.39 2.53
CA ILE A 61 17.00 12.05 1.31
C ILE A 61 16.14 12.42 0.09
N TYR A 62 14.94 11.83 0.02
CA TYR A 62 14.15 11.84 -1.20
C TYR A 62 13.14 12.97 -1.32
N LYS A 63 12.92 13.76 -0.26
CA LYS A 63 12.05 14.96 -0.27
C LYS A 63 10.65 14.73 -0.88
N GLY A 64 10.05 13.57 -0.63
CA GLY A 64 8.71 13.22 -1.08
C GLY A 64 7.60 13.68 -0.12
N GLY A 65 6.36 13.70 -0.62
CA GLY A 65 5.20 14.10 0.18
C GLY A 65 5.06 15.61 0.36
N TRP A 66 4.26 16.00 1.36
CA TRP A 66 3.95 17.40 1.65
C TRP A 66 4.49 17.84 3.03
N GLU A 67 4.74 19.14 3.18
CA GLU A 67 5.05 19.82 4.44
C GLU A 67 3.94 20.83 4.75
N LYS A 68 3.55 20.94 6.03
CA LYS A 68 2.58 21.92 6.51
C LYS A 68 3.22 23.30 6.56
N ASN A 69 2.54 24.32 6.03
CA ASN A 69 2.92 25.72 6.10
C ASN A 69 1.71 26.54 6.58
N GLY A 70 1.62 26.79 7.89
CA GLY A 70 0.44 27.39 8.48
C GLY A 70 -0.80 26.54 8.19
N ASP A 71 -1.82 27.13 7.57
CA ASP A 71 -3.09 26.46 7.25
C ASP A 71 -3.09 25.73 5.90
N SER A 72 -1.94 25.65 5.22
CA SER A 72 -1.78 25.05 3.89
C SER A 72 -0.68 23.98 3.86
N VAL A 73 -0.50 23.32 2.71
CA VAL A 73 0.60 22.38 2.47
C VAL A 73 1.40 22.74 1.21
N SER A 74 2.70 22.50 1.23
CA SER A 74 3.55 22.54 0.03
C SER A 74 4.30 21.24 -0.18
N LEU A 75 4.73 20.98 -1.42
CA LEU A 75 5.56 19.82 -1.73
C LEU A 75 6.97 20.00 -1.14
N LYS A 76 7.49 18.98 -0.45
CA LYS A 76 8.81 19.02 0.19
C LYS A 76 9.94 19.31 -0.81
N GLY A 77 10.05 18.51 -1.87
CA GLY A 77 11.10 18.66 -2.90
C GLY A 77 10.62 19.18 -4.26
N ALA A 78 9.51 18.64 -4.76
CA ALA A 78 9.10 18.78 -6.16
C ALA A 78 8.00 19.83 -6.42
N GLY A 79 7.92 20.88 -5.58
CA GLY A 79 6.95 21.98 -5.75
C GLY A 79 7.26 22.91 -6.93
N LYS A 80 6.33 23.80 -7.32
CA LYS A 80 6.48 24.67 -8.52
C LYS A 80 7.85 25.37 -8.64
N LEU A 81 8.30 26.04 -7.57
CA LEU A 81 9.58 26.78 -7.59
C LEU A 81 10.80 25.84 -7.52
N LYS A 82 10.85 24.95 -6.52
CA LYS A 82 11.97 24.01 -6.32
C LYS A 82 12.12 23.07 -7.52
N GLY A 83 11.01 22.57 -8.05
CA GLY A 83 10.97 21.68 -9.20
C GLY A 83 11.38 22.35 -10.51
N LEU A 84 11.03 23.62 -10.73
CA LEU A 84 11.52 24.35 -11.91
C LEU A 84 13.03 24.60 -11.84
N LYS A 85 13.58 24.94 -10.67
CA LYS A 85 15.03 25.10 -10.47
C LYS A 85 15.79 23.78 -10.71
N ASN A 86 15.20 22.66 -10.34
CA ASN A 86 15.79 21.33 -10.45
C ASN A 86 15.34 20.55 -11.70
N ILE A 87 14.74 21.22 -12.70
CA ILE A 87 14.17 20.52 -13.87
C ILE A 87 15.24 19.88 -14.76
N PHE A 88 16.43 20.48 -14.84
CA PHE A 88 17.56 19.97 -15.64
C PHE A 88 18.32 18.86 -14.93
N HIS A 89 18.30 18.86 -13.59
CA HIS A 89 18.90 17.83 -12.77
C HIS A 89 18.11 17.74 -11.46
N ASN A 90 17.43 16.61 -11.24
CA ASN A 90 16.65 16.37 -10.03
C ASN A 90 17.54 15.65 -8.99
N PRO A 91 18.07 16.38 -7.98
CA PRO A 91 19.06 15.83 -7.06
C PRO A 91 18.49 14.83 -6.04
N ASN A 92 17.16 14.75 -5.93
CA ASN A 92 16.47 13.88 -4.96
C ASN A 92 15.74 12.71 -5.65
N MET A 93 16.01 12.48 -6.93
CA MET A 93 15.48 11.33 -7.64
C MET A 93 16.29 10.08 -7.24
N PRO A 94 15.64 8.97 -6.84
CA PRO A 94 16.36 7.71 -6.66
C PRO A 94 17.05 7.30 -7.96
N SER A 95 18.33 6.96 -7.83
CA SER A 95 19.16 6.39 -8.87
C SER A 95 18.79 4.92 -9.13
N LEU A 96 19.38 4.31 -10.15
CA LEU A 96 19.15 2.88 -10.41
C LEU A 96 19.73 2.00 -9.29
N GLU A 97 20.85 2.41 -8.68
CA GLU A 97 21.50 1.73 -7.56
C GLU A 97 20.62 1.70 -6.31
N ASP A 98 19.79 2.72 -6.09
CA ASP A 98 18.80 2.73 -5.01
C ASP A 98 17.69 1.68 -5.22
N TYR A 99 17.49 1.21 -6.46
CA TYR A 99 16.63 0.08 -6.76
C TYR A 99 17.46 -1.21 -6.84
N TYR A 100 18.01 -1.46 -8.03
CA TYR A 100 19.00 -2.47 -8.40
C TYR A 100 19.25 -2.35 -9.91
N GLU A 101 20.42 -2.77 -10.37
CA GLU A 101 20.66 -2.95 -11.80
C GLU A 101 19.98 -4.25 -12.27
N PRO A 102 18.98 -4.20 -13.17
CA PRO A 102 18.29 -5.40 -13.61
C PRO A 102 19.21 -6.30 -14.43
N TRP A 103 19.19 -7.60 -14.15
CA TRP A 103 20.03 -8.59 -14.82
C TRP A 103 19.21 -9.74 -15.41
N ALA A 104 19.84 -10.45 -16.35
CA ALA A 104 19.42 -11.76 -16.83
C ALA A 104 20.62 -12.71 -16.84
N TYR A 105 20.40 -13.97 -17.22
CA TYR A 105 21.48 -14.94 -17.39
C TYR A 105 21.60 -15.30 -18.87
N ARG A 106 22.84 -15.38 -19.36
CA ARG A 106 23.11 -15.83 -20.72
C ARG A 106 23.07 -17.36 -20.78
N TYR A 107 21.85 -17.90 -20.83
CA TYR A 107 21.62 -19.35 -20.86
C TYR A 107 22.16 -20.03 -22.13
N THR A 108 22.35 -19.29 -23.22
CA THR A 108 22.96 -19.81 -24.47
C THR A 108 24.36 -20.35 -24.24
N ASP A 109 25.12 -19.80 -23.28
CA ASP A 109 26.46 -20.28 -22.90
C ASP A 109 26.42 -21.75 -22.43
N LEU A 110 25.30 -22.25 -21.92
CA LEU A 110 25.14 -23.65 -21.51
C LEU A 110 25.04 -24.63 -22.68
N PHE A 111 24.68 -24.14 -23.87
CA PHE A 111 24.41 -24.95 -25.06
C PHE A 111 25.43 -24.73 -26.17
N GLU A 112 26.03 -23.54 -26.23
CA GLU A 112 26.89 -23.09 -27.33
C GLU A 112 28.37 -22.95 -26.93
N ALA A 113 28.72 -23.20 -25.67
CA ALA A 113 30.11 -23.12 -25.23
C ALA A 113 31.00 -24.11 -26.00
N PRO A 114 32.21 -23.67 -26.43
CA PRO A 114 33.18 -24.57 -27.05
C PRO A 114 33.70 -25.60 -26.04
N GLU A 115 34.27 -26.70 -26.55
CA GLU A 115 34.98 -27.68 -25.73
C GLU A 115 36.10 -27.01 -24.92
N GLY A 116 36.18 -27.33 -23.64
CA GLY A 116 37.16 -26.77 -22.72
C GLY A 116 37.16 -27.49 -21.38
N ASP A 117 38.13 -27.16 -20.54
CA ASP A 117 38.35 -27.82 -19.25
C ASP A 117 37.34 -27.36 -18.17
N ASP A 118 36.74 -26.17 -18.35
CA ASP A 118 35.80 -25.58 -17.40
C ASP A 118 34.34 -25.86 -17.77
N GLN A 119 33.51 -26.17 -16.77
CA GLN A 119 32.07 -26.35 -16.97
C GLN A 119 31.40 -25.01 -17.35
N PRO A 120 30.61 -24.93 -18.44
CA PRO A 120 29.92 -23.71 -18.81
C PRO A 120 28.83 -23.36 -17.77
N ILE A 121 28.68 -22.07 -17.51
CA ILE A 121 27.65 -21.51 -16.64
C ILE A 121 26.91 -20.39 -17.34
N GLY A 122 25.62 -20.21 -17.05
CA GLY A 122 24.88 -19.04 -17.50
C GLY A 122 25.33 -17.82 -16.70
N ARG A 123 26.23 -17.00 -17.27
CA ARG A 123 26.75 -15.80 -16.59
C ARG A 123 25.67 -14.72 -16.50
N ALA A 124 25.67 -13.97 -15.39
CA ALA A 124 24.80 -12.81 -15.23
C ALA A 124 25.23 -11.68 -16.18
N VAL A 125 24.27 -11.06 -16.84
CA VAL A 125 24.46 -9.92 -17.74
C VAL A 125 23.47 -8.81 -17.38
N SER A 126 23.92 -7.58 -17.43
CA SER A 126 23.07 -6.42 -17.22
C SER A 126 22.03 -6.28 -18.34
N LEU A 127 20.77 -6.05 -17.99
CA LEU A 127 19.72 -5.70 -18.94
C LEU A 127 19.80 -4.23 -19.41
N ILE A 128 20.68 -3.44 -18.81
CA ILE A 128 20.96 -2.05 -19.22
C ILE A 128 22.10 -2.00 -20.23
N THR A 129 23.27 -2.57 -19.88
CA THR A 129 24.49 -2.47 -20.69
C THR A 129 24.71 -3.66 -21.60
N GLY A 130 24.14 -4.83 -21.29
CA GLY A 130 24.42 -6.10 -21.97
C GLY A 130 25.72 -6.77 -21.55
N GLU A 131 26.52 -6.12 -20.70
CA GLU A 131 27.82 -6.61 -20.24
C GLU A 131 27.68 -7.58 -19.06
N PRO A 132 28.67 -8.47 -18.84
CA PRO A 132 28.74 -9.30 -17.64
C PRO A 132 28.72 -8.43 -16.37
N ILE A 133 27.99 -8.89 -15.36
CA ILE A 133 27.81 -8.16 -14.10
C ILE A 133 27.97 -9.08 -12.88
N GLU A 134 28.50 -8.51 -11.81
CA GLU A 134 28.43 -9.10 -10.47
C GLU A 134 27.22 -8.53 -9.72
N ILE A 135 26.30 -9.40 -9.30
CA ILE A 135 25.03 -8.98 -8.69
C ILE A 135 25.29 -8.53 -7.25
N GLN A 136 25.06 -7.24 -6.96
CA GLN A 136 25.28 -6.65 -5.64
C GLN A 136 23.99 -6.31 -4.88
N ALA A 137 22.86 -6.22 -5.59
CA ALA A 137 21.58 -5.84 -5.03
C ALA A 137 20.41 -6.41 -5.84
N GLY A 138 19.23 -6.44 -5.22
CA GLY A 138 17.99 -6.86 -5.86
C GLY A 138 16.77 -6.24 -5.17
N PRO A 139 15.57 -6.35 -5.77
CA PRO A 139 14.37 -5.68 -5.27
C PRO A 139 13.82 -6.25 -3.94
N ASN A 140 14.41 -7.34 -3.44
CA ASN A 140 14.06 -8.03 -2.21
C ASN A 140 15.32 -8.63 -1.56
N TRP A 141 16.39 -7.84 -1.48
CA TRP A 141 17.72 -8.31 -1.04
C TRP A 141 17.77 -8.60 0.47
N ASP A 142 16.94 -7.90 1.26
CA ASP A 142 16.80 -8.03 2.72
C ASP A 142 15.67 -8.97 3.16
N ASP A 143 15.27 -9.90 2.28
CA ASP A 143 14.25 -10.91 2.54
C ASP A 143 14.56 -11.74 3.80
N ASP A 144 13.55 -12.04 4.61
CA ASP A 144 13.69 -12.79 5.86
C ASP A 144 14.88 -12.37 6.75
N LEU A 145 15.14 -11.05 6.80
CA LEU A 145 16.24 -10.40 7.54
C LEU A 145 17.64 -10.67 6.97
N SER A 146 17.78 -11.13 5.72
CA SER A 146 19.07 -11.28 5.06
C SER A 146 19.88 -9.98 5.10
N GLY A 147 21.19 -10.06 5.40
CA GLY A 147 22.05 -8.89 5.54
C GLY A 147 21.65 -7.94 6.68
N THR A 148 21.05 -8.48 7.76
CA THR A 148 20.47 -7.72 8.90
C THR A 148 21.27 -6.50 9.35
N PRO A 149 22.61 -6.56 9.53
CA PRO A 149 23.37 -5.38 9.99
C PRO A 149 23.38 -4.23 8.98
N ASP A 150 23.34 -4.54 7.68
CA ASP A 150 23.40 -3.57 6.61
C ASP A 150 22.01 -3.02 6.26
N TYR A 151 20.96 -3.82 6.44
CA TYR A 151 19.59 -3.43 6.06
C TYR A 151 18.69 -3.21 7.26
N ALA A 152 18.38 -4.26 8.04
CA ALA A 152 17.40 -4.18 9.11
C ALA A 152 17.79 -3.15 10.19
N ARG A 153 19.08 -3.08 10.59
CA ARG A 153 19.57 -2.06 11.55
C ARG A 153 19.54 -0.62 10.99
N GLN A 154 19.38 -0.47 9.68
CA GLN A 154 19.29 0.84 9.00
C GLN A 154 17.84 1.21 8.62
N ASP A 155 16.84 0.48 9.13
CA ASP A 155 15.43 0.82 8.93
C ASP A 155 15.11 2.21 9.49
N VAL A 156 14.46 3.05 8.69
CA VAL A 156 14.11 4.43 9.02
C VAL A 156 13.15 4.50 10.22
N ASN A 157 12.33 3.47 10.42
CA ASN A 157 11.36 3.40 11.51
C ASN A 157 11.99 3.23 12.89
N PHE A 158 13.31 3.02 12.98
CA PHE A 158 14.05 3.03 14.24
C PHE A 158 14.38 4.41 14.78
N LYS A 159 14.23 5.49 14.00
CA LYS A 159 14.57 6.86 14.41
C LYS A 159 13.90 7.29 15.72
N HIS A 160 12.72 6.75 16.03
CA HIS A 160 11.95 7.10 17.23
C HIS A 160 12.08 6.07 18.37
N LEU A 161 12.84 4.99 18.19
CA LEU A 161 13.07 3.98 19.22
C LEU A 161 14.32 4.30 20.05
N SER A 162 14.28 3.94 21.33
CA SER A 162 15.47 3.93 22.20
C SER A 162 16.47 2.86 21.75
N LYS A 163 17.75 3.03 22.11
CA LYS A 163 18.79 2.03 21.83
C LYS A 163 18.47 0.66 22.40
N ALA A 164 17.82 0.61 23.57
CA ALA A 164 17.40 -0.64 24.19
C ALA A 164 16.28 -1.34 23.40
N GLU A 165 15.32 -0.58 22.87
CA GLU A 165 14.26 -1.12 21.99
C GLU A 165 14.82 -1.59 20.64
N GLN A 166 15.81 -0.90 20.09
CA GLN A 166 16.47 -1.34 18.85
C GLN A 166 17.25 -2.63 19.07
N GLU A 167 18.07 -2.72 20.13
CA GLU A 167 18.87 -3.91 20.39
C GLU A 167 17.99 -5.12 20.74
N SER A 168 16.86 -4.91 21.42
CA SER A 168 15.94 -6.00 21.76
C SER A 168 15.33 -6.69 20.52
N MET A 169 15.20 -6.00 19.38
CA MET A 169 14.70 -6.57 18.13
C MET A 169 15.72 -7.48 17.43
N PHE A 170 17.00 -7.43 17.81
CA PHE A 170 18.08 -8.21 17.20
C PHE A 170 18.75 -9.20 18.16
N GLN A 171 18.28 -9.31 19.40
CA GLN A 171 18.61 -10.43 20.27
C GLN A 171 18.05 -11.70 19.65
N LEU A 172 18.85 -12.77 19.54
CA LEU A 172 18.47 -14.00 18.82
C LEU A 172 17.13 -14.57 19.30
N GLU A 173 16.88 -14.52 20.60
CA GLU A 173 15.67 -15.00 21.27
C GLU A 173 14.43 -14.11 21.01
N ARG A 174 14.66 -12.88 20.56
CA ARG A 174 13.63 -11.83 20.34
C ARG A 174 13.54 -11.36 18.89
N MET A 175 14.37 -11.91 18.01
CA MET A 175 14.37 -11.60 16.58
C MET A 175 12.95 -11.75 16.02
N THR A 176 12.53 -10.73 15.28
CA THR A 176 11.18 -10.64 14.75
C THR A 176 11.21 -9.88 13.44
N PHE A 177 10.36 -10.31 12.52
CA PHE A 177 10.08 -9.58 11.29
C PHE A 177 8.61 -9.74 10.91
N HIS A 178 8.16 -8.91 9.99
CA HIS A 178 6.89 -9.06 9.29
C HIS A 178 7.01 -8.57 7.86
N TYR A 179 6.02 -8.91 7.04
CA TYR A 179 6.01 -8.54 5.64
C TYR A 179 5.14 -7.31 5.39
N LEU A 180 5.64 -6.37 4.59
CA LEU A 180 4.96 -5.16 4.17
C LEU A 180 4.76 -5.16 2.64
N PRO A 181 3.65 -5.75 2.13
CA PRO A 181 3.27 -5.61 0.73
C PRO A 181 2.80 -4.18 0.42
N ARG A 182 3.35 -3.56 -0.64
CA ARG A 182 3.03 -2.18 -1.03
C ARG A 182 2.72 -2.04 -2.52
N ILE A 183 1.77 -1.15 -2.82
CA ILE A 183 1.44 -0.65 -4.16
C ILE A 183 1.27 0.88 -4.10
N CYS A 184 0.90 1.52 -5.21
CA CYS A 184 0.47 2.92 -5.15
C CYS A 184 -0.78 3.04 -4.25
N ASN A 185 -0.79 4.03 -3.37
CA ASN A 185 -1.91 4.26 -2.44
C ASN A 185 -3.10 5.00 -3.08
N HIS A 186 -3.00 5.40 -4.37
CA HIS A 186 -4.02 6.17 -5.09
C HIS A 186 -4.66 7.28 -4.22
N CYS A 187 -3.79 8.10 -3.60
CA CYS A 187 -4.14 9.00 -2.51
C CYS A 187 -5.20 10.05 -2.89
N LEU A 188 -5.88 10.66 -1.91
CA LEU A 188 -6.81 11.78 -2.12
C LEU A 188 -6.06 13.10 -2.36
N ASN A 189 -4.90 13.30 -1.71
CA ASN A 189 -3.98 14.42 -1.96
C ASN A 189 -2.64 13.95 -2.57
N PRO A 190 -2.62 13.44 -3.81
CA PRO A 190 -1.45 12.81 -4.39
C PRO A 190 -0.33 13.81 -4.73
N ALA A 191 0.79 13.74 -3.99
CA ALA A 191 1.98 14.56 -4.23
C ALA A 191 2.54 14.43 -5.66
N CYS A 192 2.39 13.25 -6.29
CA CYS A 192 2.81 13.02 -7.66
C CYS A 192 1.97 13.79 -8.69
N VAL A 193 0.69 14.07 -8.42
CA VAL A 193 -0.15 14.92 -9.28
C VAL A 193 0.26 16.38 -9.10
N GLY A 194 0.39 16.84 -7.86
CA GLY A 194 0.75 18.24 -7.56
C GLY A 194 2.14 18.66 -8.04
N SER A 195 3.04 17.69 -8.29
CA SER A 195 4.43 17.96 -8.71
C SER A 195 4.66 17.92 -10.22
N CYS A 196 3.74 17.37 -11.01
CA CYS A 196 3.97 17.12 -12.43
C CYS A 196 3.92 18.42 -13.25
N PRO A 197 5.04 18.91 -13.83
CA PRO A 197 5.03 20.21 -14.53
C PRO A 197 4.17 20.20 -15.80
N SER A 198 4.05 19.04 -16.45
CA SER A 198 3.24 18.88 -17.67
C SER A 198 1.77 18.57 -17.39
N GLY A 199 1.35 18.45 -16.12
CA GLY A 199 -0.02 18.04 -15.78
C GLY A 199 -0.42 16.67 -16.35
N ALA A 200 0.54 15.75 -16.51
CA ALA A 200 0.29 14.43 -17.11
C ALA A 200 -0.30 13.43 -16.11
N LEU A 201 -0.15 13.70 -14.82
CA LEU A 201 -0.78 12.91 -13.76
C LEU A 201 -2.16 13.48 -13.42
N TYR A 202 -3.12 12.59 -13.23
CA TYR A 202 -4.48 12.94 -12.86
C TYR A 202 -5.10 11.83 -12.01
N LYS A 203 -6.12 12.20 -11.24
CA LYS A 203 -6.97 11.28 -10.49
C LYS A 203 -8.29 11.17 -11.23
N ARG A 204 -8.69 9.94 -11.59
CA ARG A 204 -9.98 9.66 -12.22
C ARG A 204 -11.11 10.01 -11.25
N GLY A 205 -12.20 10.59 -11.76
CA GLY A 205 -13.31 11.09 -10.94
C GLY A 205 -14.25 9.98 -10.48
N GLU A 206 -14.40 8.96 -11.32
CA GLU A 206 -15.35 7.86 -11.19
C GLU A 206 -14.91 6.78 -10.19
N ASP A 207 -13.60 6.55 -10.05
CA ASP A 207 -13.05 5.48 -9.21
C ASP A 207 -11.86 5.92 -8.32
N GLY A 208 -11.37 7.16 -8.51
CA GLY A 208 -10.26 7.70 -7.75
C GLY A 208 -8.88 7.12 -8.14
N VAL A 209 -8.76 6.35 -9.22
CA VAL A 209 -7.48 5.79 -9.67
C VAL A 209 -6.58 6.90 -10.24
N VAL A 210 -5.45 7.13 -9.58
CA VAL A 210 -4.38 8.02 -10.07
C VAL A 210 -3.58 7.37 -11.21
N LEU A 211 -3.51 8.02 -12.38
CA LEU A 211 -2.80 7.55 -13.58
C LEU A 211 -1.78 8.57 -14.09
N ILE A 212 -0.86 8.10 -14.94
CA ILE A 212 0.04 8.94 -15.74
C ILE A 212 -0.40 8.80 -17.20
N ASN A 213 -0.85 9.90 -17.81
CA ASN A 213 -1.12 9.94 -19.25
C ASN A 213 0.21 9.80 -20.02
N GLN A 214 0.41 8.67 -20.70
CA GLN A 214 1.65 8.37 -21.41
C GLN A 214 1.88 9.30 -22.61
N GLU A 215 0.83 9.82 -23.24
CA GLU A 215 0.96 10.75 -24.37
C GLU A 215 1.35 12.16 -23.92
N ARG A 216 0.84 12.60 -22.76
CA ARG A 216 1.17 13.91 -22.16
C ARG A 216 2.46 13.88 -21.34
N CYS A 217 2.91 12.72 -20.88
CA CYS A 217 4.14 12.62 -20.10
C CYS A 217 5.34 13.14 -20.91
N ARG A 218 6.08 14.08 -20.31
CA ARG A 218 7.28 14.74 -20.88
C ARG A 218 8.56 14.39 -20.12
N ALA A 219 8.58 13.27 -19.39
CA ALA A 219 9.80 12.77 -18.75
C ALA A 219 10.42 13.71 -17.70
N TRP A 220 9.66 14.63 -17.10
CA TRP A 220 10.23 15.57 -16.13
C TRP A 220 10.70 14.90 -14.83
N ARG A 221 10.30 13.65 -14.58
CA ARG A 221 10.72 12.80 -13.45
C ARG A 221 10.46 13.35 -12.04
N MET A 222 9.92 14.56 -11.91
CA MET A 222 9.58 15.18 -10.62
C MET A 222 8.58 14.36 -9.80
N CYS A 223 7.67 13.64 -10.47
CA CYS A 223 6.70 12.77 -9.82
C CYS A 223 7.33 11.56 -9.11
N VAL A 224 8.53 11.13 -9.52
CA VAL A 224 9.29 10.04 -8.87
C VAL A 224 9.73 10.48 -7.47
N THR A 225 10.36 11.65 -7.37
CA THR A 225 10.76 12.28 -6.11
C THR A 225 9.56 12.61 -5.24
N ALA A 226 8.54 13.26 -5.82
CA ALA A 226 7.38 13.76 -5.09
C ALA A 226 6.58 12.66 -4.40
N CYS A 227 6.53 11.46 -4.97
CA CYS A 227 5.87 10.33 -4.34
C CYS A 227 6.69 9.90 -3.12
N PRO A 228 6.17 10.07 -1.88
CA PRO A 228 6.93 9.69 -0.70
C PRO A 228 7.07 8.16 -0.60
N TYR A 229 6.10 7.42 -1.15
CA TYR A 229 6.13 5.95 -1.23
C TYR A 229 6.99 5.37 -2.36
N LYS A 230 7.57 6.23 -3.22
CA LYS A 230 8.37 5.85 -4.40
C LYS A 230 7.66 4.86 -5.34
N LYS A 231 6.36 5.07 -5.54
CA LYS A 231 5.49 4.26 -6.42
C LYS A 231 5.25 4.84 -7.80
N SER A 232 6.05 5.83 -8.19
CA SER A 232 6.20 6.25 -9.59
C SER A 232 7.62 5.91 -10.02
N TYR A 233 7.76 5.14 -11.08
CA TYR A 233 9.03 4.64 -11.61
C TYR A 233 9.32 5.34 -12.94
N TYR A 234 10.58 5.42 -13.34
CA TYR A 234 10.98 6.02 -14.61
C TYR A 234 11.37 4.94 -15.60
N ASN A 235 10.66 4.84 -16.72
CA ASN A 235 11.03 3.91 -17.77
C ASN A 235 12.21 4.49 -18.54
N TRP A 236 13.39 3.92 -18.34
CA TRP A 236 14.64 4.40 -18.93
C TRP A 236 14.68 4.19 -20.46
N ASN A 237 13.88 3.26 -20.99
CA ASN A 237 13.81 2.97 -22.42
C ASN A 237 12.81 3.88 -23.16
N THR A 238 11.61 4.09 -22.61
CA THR A 238 10.59 4.95 -23.25
C THR A 238 10.74 6.42 -22.88
N GLY A 239 11.54 6.72 -21.86
CA GLY A 239 11.69 8.07 -21.32
C GLY A 239 10.44 8.60 -20.64
N LYS A 240 9.56 7.75 -20.12
CA LYS A 240 8.31 8.18 -19.46
C LYS A 240 8.17 7.53 -18.10
N SER A 241 7.52 8.23 -17.16
CA SER A 241 7.23 7.62 -15.87
C SER A 241 5.99 6.73 -15.94
N GLU A 242 6.04 5.64 -15.20
CA GLU A 242 5.00 4.64 -15.10
C GLU A 242 4.73 4.31 -13.62
N LYS A 243 3.52 3.83 -13.32
CA LYS A 243 3.12 3.50 -11.95
C LYS A 243 2.01 2.47 -11.95
N CYS A 244 1.74 1.89 -10.78
CA CYS A 244 0.55 1.06 -10.56
C CYS A 244 -0.70 1.77 -11.08
N VAL A 245 -1.44 1.07 -11.95
CA VAL A 245 -2.67 1.54 -12.59
C VAL A 245 -3.94 0.99 -11.91
N LEU A 246 -3.77 0.41 -10.72
CA LEU A 246 -4.77 -0.37 -9.97
C LEU A 246 -5.52 -1.42 -10.81
N CYS A 247 -4.89 -1.90 -11.90
CA CYS A 247 -5.56 -2.72 -12.90
C CYS A 247 -6.90 -2.11 -13.35
N TYR A 248 -6.96 -0.80 -13.61
CA TYR A 248 -8.21 -0.14 -14.01
C TYR A 248 -8.98 -0.86 -15.14
N PRO A 249 -8.35 -1.51 -16.15
CA PRO A 249 -9.12 -2.25 -17.15
C PRO A 249 -9.93 -3.41 -16.57
N ARG A 250 -9.48 -4.00 -15.45
CA ARG A 250 -10.21 -5.02 -14.69
C ARG A 250 -11.27 -4.38 -13.80
N LEU A 251 -10.92 -3.33 -13.07
CA LEU A 251 -11.86 -2.60 -12.21
C LEU A 251 -13.08 -2.09 -12.98
N GLU A 252 -12.87 -1.59 -14.20
CA GLU A 252 -13.94 -1.11 -15.06
C GLU A 252 -15.00 -2.17 -15.36
N SER A 253 -14.65 -3.45 -15.26
CA SER A 253 -15.56 -4.60 -15.39
C SER A 253 -15.97 -5.24 -14.06
N GLY A 254 -15.75 -4.55 -12.92
CA GLY A 254 -16.03 -5.06 -11.58
C GLY A 254 -15.08 -6.18 -11.11
N GLN A 255 -13.95 -6.38 -11.79
CA GLN A 255 -13.01 -7.46 -11.47
C GLN A 255 -11.89 -6.99 -10.52
N ALA A 256 -11.46 -7.88 -9.63
CA ALA A 256 -10.34 -7.63 -8.74
C ALA A 256 -9.01 -7.42 -9.52
N PRO A 257 -8.13 -6.50 -9.07
CA PRO A 257 -6.77 -6.35 -9.58
C PRO A 257 -5.96 -7.64 -9.47
N ALA A 258 -4.99 -7.83 -10.37
CA ALA A 258 -4.21 -9.07 -10.45
C ALA A 258 -3.52 -9.44 -9.13
N CYS A 259 -2.88 -8.48 -8.46
CA CYS A 259 -2.19 -8.71 -7.19
C CYS A 259 -3.12 -9.06 -6.02
N MET A 260 -4.42 -8.75 -6.15
CA MET A 260 -5.45 -9.06 -5.18
C MET A 260 -6.11 -10.41 -5.48
N HIS A 261 -6.43 -10.65 -6.75
CA HIS A 261 -6.94 -11.93 -7.22
C HIS A 261 -5.97 -13.07 -6.91
N SER A 262 -4.67 -12.90 -7.18
CA SER A 262 -3.63 -13.92 -6.95
C SER A 262 -3.11 -13.99 -5.51
N CYS A 263 -3.69 -13.25 -4.56
CA CYS A 263 -3.19 -13.20 -3.20
C CYS A 263 -3.44 -14.51 -2.44
N VAL A 264 -2.40 -15.33 -2.33
CA VAL A 264 -2.40 -16.65 -1.67
C VAL A 264 -2.79 -16.55 -0.19
N GLY A 265 -2.23 -15.60 0.56
CA GLY A 265 -2.55 -15.40 1.99
C GLY A 265 -3.96 -14.84 2.25
N ARG A 266 -4.72 -14.51 1.18
CA ARG A 266 -6.07 -13.97 1.26
C ARG A 266 -6.18 -12.74 2.17
N ILE A 267 -5.22 -11.83 2.05
CA ILE A 267 -5.06 -10.66 2.93
C ILE A 267 -5.68 -9.37 2.39
N ARG A 268 -6.00 -9.34 1.09
CA ARG A 268 -6.35 -8.11 0.37
C ARG A 268 -7.86 -7.98 0.24
N TYR A 269 -8.36 -6.79 0.57
CA TYR A 269 -9.75 -6.39 0.44
C TYR A 269 -9.83 -5.10 -0.39
N LEU A 270 -10.89 -4.97 -1.17
CA LEU A 270 -11.13 -3.87 -2.09
C LEU A 270 -12.59 -3.45 -1.96
N GLY A 271 -12.84 -2.15 -1.81
CA GLY A 271 -14.18 -1.64 -1.59
C GLY A 271 -14.28 -0.15 -1.87
N VAL A 272 -15.48 0.29 -2.24
CA VAL A 272 -15.76 1.71 -2.45
C VAL A 272 -15.82 2.45 -1.11
N MET A 273 -15.26 3.66 -1.09
CA MET A 273 -15.40 4.63 0.00
C MET A 273 -15.94 5.93 -0.60
N LEU A 274 -16.98 6.50 0.01
CA LEU A 274 -17.45 7.84 -0.30
C LEU A 274 -16.65 8.85 0.53
N TYR A 275 -16.18 9.93 -0.09
CA TYR A 275 -15.43 10.97 0.61
C TYR A 275 -15.88 12.37 0.18
N ASP A 276 -15.75 13.32 1.10
CA ASP A 276 -15.98 14.74 0.82
C ASP A 276 -14.70 15.41 0.31
N ALA A 277 -14.65 15.72 -0.99
CA ALA A 277 -13.48 16.28 -1.64
C ALA A 277 -13.18 17.72 -1.16
N ASP A 278 -14.19 18.46 -0.69
CA ASP A 278 -14.03 19.83 -0.15
C ASP A 278 -13.12 19.84 1.09
N ARG A 279 -13.01 18.71 1.80
CA ARG A 279 -12.24 18.59 3.05
C ARG A 279 -10.79 18.15 2.85
N ILE A 280 -10.35 17.84 1.63
CA ILE A 280 -9.00 17.31 1.35
C ILE A 280 -7.91 18.25 1.86
N GLU A 281 -8.01 19.56 1.59
CA GLU A 281 -7.01 20.53 2.01
C GLU A 281 -6.92 20.62 3.54
N ALA A 282 -8.07 20.72 4.21
CA ALA A 282 -8.15 20.80 5.67
C ALA A 282 -7.59 19.55 6.36
N VAL A 283 -7.79 18.37 5.78
CA VAL A 283 -7.16 17.13 6.29
C VAL A 283 -5.65 17.15 6.03
N ALA A 284 -5.21 17.58 4.86
CA ALA A 284 -3.78 17.60 4.54
C ALA A 284 -2.99 18.61 5.38
N SER A 285 -3.60 19.73 5.79
CA SER A 285 -2.97 20.80 6.56
C SER A 285 -3.18 20.73 8.08
N CYS A 286 -3.91 19.73 8.61
CA CYS A 286 -4.11 19.59 10.06
C CYS A 286 -2.81 19.22 10.81
N ASP A 287 -2.84 19.22 12.14
CA ASP A 287 -1.69 18.77 12.92
C ASP A 287 -1.45 17.28 12.74
N GLU A 288 -0.19 16.87 12.87
CA GLU A 288 0.23 15.48 12.60
C GLU A 288 -0.51 14.47 13.48
N ALA A 289 -0.73 14.83 14.75
CA ALA A 289 -1.49 14.04 15.71
C ALA A 289 -2.96 13.81 15.30
N GLU A 290 -3.53 14.69 14.47
CA GLU A 290 -4.92 14.61 14.01
C GLU A 290 -5.07 13.94 12.64
N LEU A 291 -3.98 13.70 11.89
CA LEU A 291 -4.05 13.28 10.47
C LEU A 291 -4.88 12.02 10.25
N ILE A 292 -4.75 11.04 11.15
CA ILE A 292 -5.49 9.78 11.05
C ILE A 292 -6.97 10.03 11.27
N ASP A 293 -7.33 10.75 12.34
CA ASP A 293 -8.72 10.99 12.72
C ASP A 293 -9.43 11.85 11.67
N ARG A 294 -8.77 12.92 11.18
CA ARG A 294 -9.27 13.75 10.09
C ARG A 294 -9.39 12.97 8.78
N GLN A 295 -8.45 12.07 8.49
CA GLN A 295 -8.58 11.16 7.35
C GLN A 295 -9.75 10.19 7.55
N MET A 296 -10.02 9.68 8.75
CA MET A 296 -11.20 8.84 8.96
C MET A 296 -12.48 9.64 8.76
N GLU A 297 -12.53 10.89 9.21
CA GLU A 297 -13.69 11.77 9.09
C GLU A 297 -14.00 12.21 7.66
N ILE A 298 -13.03 12.23 6.74
CA ILE A 298 -13.29 12.59 5.33
C ILE A 298 -14.18 11.56 4.64
N TYR A 299 -14.13 10.30 5.11
CA TYR A 299 -14.95 9.23 4.59
C TYR A 299 -16.33 9.23 5.24
N LEU A 300 -17.35 9.24 4.39
CA LEU A 300 -18.75 9.44 4.74
C LEU A 300 -19.45 8.11 4.97
N ASP A 301 -20.53 8.15 5.75
CA ASP A 301 -21.37 6.99 6.00
C ASP A 301 -22.26 6.70 4.77
N PRO A 302 -22.07 5.58 4.05
CA PRO A 302 -22.85 5.28 2.86
C PRO A 302 -24.30 4.88 3.17
N PHE A 303 -24.68 4.76 4.45
CA PHE A 303 -26.06 4.50 4.89
C PHE A 303 -26.83 5.78 5.27
N ASP A 304 -26.14 6.92 5.41
CA ASP A 304 -26.80 8.19 5.74
C ASP A 304 -27.63 8.71 4.54
N PRO A 305 -28.96 8.91 4.69
CA PRO A 305 -29.80 9.45 3.63
C PRO A 305 -29.31 10.78 3.04
N ALA A 306 -28.69 11.65 3.84
CA ALA A 306 -28.13 12.92 3.38
C ALA A 306 -26.91 12.71 2.48
N VAL A 307 -26.02 11.78 2.87
CA VAL A 307 -24.86 11.37 2.06
C VAL A 307 -25.31 10.72 0.76
N ILE A 308 -26.30 9.83 0.80
CA ILE A 308 -26.85 9.17 -0.40
C ILE A 308 -27.42 10.19 -1.37
N LYS A 309 -28.22 11.15 -0.87
CA LYS A 309 -28.80 12.21 -1.70
C LYS A 309 -27.72 13.07 -2.35
N ALA A 310 -26.76 13.56 -1.56
CA ALA A 310 -25.66 14.38 -2.07
C ALA A 310 -24.73 13.60 -3.02
N ALA A 311 -24.52 12.30 -2.81
CA ALA A 311 -23.76 11.45 -3.71
C ALA A 311 -24.41 11.37 -5.10
N LYS A 312 -25.73 11.19 -5.15
CA LYS A 312 -26.51 11.19 -6.39
C LYS A 312 -26.47 12.55 -7.09
N GLU A 313 -26.59 13.64 -6.34
CA GLU A 313 -26.48 15.01 -6.87
C GLU A 313 -25.08 15.29 -7.47
N ASN A 314 -24.03 14.67 -6.94
CA ASN A 314 -22.67 14.72 -7.47
C ASN A 314 -22.41 13.69 -8.60
N GLY A 315 -23.44 12.97 -9.08
CA GLY A 315 -23.32 12.04 -10.21
C GLY A 315 -22.79 10.65 -9.87
N ILE A 316 -22.79 10.24 -8.59
CA ILE A 316 -22.42 8.88 -8.21
C ILE A 316 -23.60 7.93 -8.48
N SER A 317 -23.34 6.86 -9.23
CA SER A 317 -24.35 5.88 -9.59
C SER A 317 -24.88 5.08 -8.38
N ASP A 318 -26.12 4.59 -8.48
CA ASP A 318 -26.73 3.75 -7.46
C ASP A 318 -25.92 2.47 -7.19
N SER A 319 -25.34 1.87 -8.23
CA SER A 319 -24.50 0.69 -8.09
C SER A 319 -23.25 0.96 -7.24
N THR A 320 -22.67 2.16 -7.37
CA THR A 320 -21.49 2.60 -6.61
C THR A 320 -21.84 2.86 -5.14
N ILE A 321 -23.02 3.45 -4.88
CA ILE A 321 -23.52 3.64 -3.51
C ILE A 321 -23.78 2.29 -2.84
N VAL A 322 -24.42 1.35 -3.53
CA VAL A 322 -24.63 -0.02 -3.03
C VAL A 322 -23.31 -0.75 -2.78
N ALA A 323 -22.31 -0.57 -3.65
CA ALA A 323 -20.98 -1.11 -3.43
C ALA A 323 -20.28 -0.48 -2.21
N ALA A 324 -20.48 0.82 -1.95
CA ALA A 324 -19.97 1.49 -0.76
C ALA A 324 -20.62 0.96 0.52
N GLN A 325 -21.94 0.72 0.52
CA GLN A 325 -22.68 0.12 1.64
C GLN A 325 -22.19 -1.30 1.96
N ASN A 326 -21.78 -2.06 0.94
CA ASN A 326 -21.26 -3.41 1.09
C ASN A 326 -19.72 -3.47 1.22
N SER A 327 -19.05 -2.33 1.27
CA SER A 327 -17.59 -2.23 1.19
C SER A 327 -16.89 -2.90 2.38
N PRO A 328 -16.03 -3.91 2.16
CA PRO A 328 -15.23 -4.48 3.24
C PRO A 328 -14.24 -3.45 3.78
N VAL A 329 -13.77 -2.52 2.94
CA VAL A 329 -12.82 -1.47 3.34
C VAL A 329 -13.49 -0.48 4.28
N TYR A 330 -14.74 -0.09 4.03
CA TYR A 330 -15.52 0.73 4.96
C TYR A 330 -15.65 0.04 6.33
N LYS A 331 -15.89 -1.28 6.34
CA LYS A 331 -15.95 -2.04 7.59
C LYS A 331 -14.62 -2.00 8.35
N PHE A 332 -13.50 -2.34 7.70
CA PHE A 332 -12.18 -2.34 8.35
C PHE A 332 -11.75 -0.96 8.87
N VAL A 333 -12.01 0.10 8.10
CA VAL A 333 -11.51 1.46 8.36
C VAL A 333 -12.45 2.26 9.27
N LYS A 334 -13.75 2.29 8.96
CA LYS A 334 -14.74 3.16 9.62
C LYS A 334 -15.54 2.46 10.72
N LYS A 335 -16.05 1.26 10.44
CA LYS A 335 -16.90 0.51 11.38
C LYS A 335 -16.05 -0.08 12.51
N TRP A 336 -15.11 -0.94 12.16
CA TRP A 336 -14.30 -1.71 13.10
C TRP A 336 -13.05 -0.98 13.56
N ARG A 337 -12.59 0.04 12.82
CA ARG A 337 -11.40 0.85 13.17
C ARG A 337 -10.16 0.00 13.48
N ILE A 338 -9.93 -1.04 12.69
CA ILE A 338 -8.79 -1.96 12.83
C ILE A 338 -7.76 -1.84 11.70
N ALA A 339 -8.01 -0.98 10.72
CA ALA A 339 -7.10 -0.71 9.60
C ALA A 339 -6.63 0.74 9.60
N LEU A 340 -5.31 0.94 9.55
CA LEU A 340 -4.66 2.25 9.60
C LEU A 340 -3.94 2.58 8.29
N PRO A 341 -3.80 3.88 7.94
CA PRO A 341 -3.04 4.29 6.75
C PRO A 341 -1.54 4.05 6.95
N LEU A 342 -0.79 3.89 5.84
CA LEU A 342 0.67 3.85 5.87
C LEU A 342 1.25 5.26 5.74
N HIS A 343 2.08 5.67 6.70
CA HIS A 343 2.72 6.98 6.78
C HIS A 343 1.76 8.15 6.54
N PRO A 344 0.74 8.37 7.40
CA PRO A 344 -0.18 9.49 7.28
C PRO A 344 0.53 10.86 7.30
N GLU A 345 1.66 10.99 8.00
CA GLU A 345 2.51 12.18 8.10
C GLU A 345 3.05 12.69 6.75
N PHE A 346 3.01 11.85 5.70
CA PHE A 346 3.30 12.30 4.34
C PHE A 346 2.21 13.21 3.76
N ARG A 347 1.06 13.35 4.44
CA ARG A 347 -0.04 14.28 4.12
C ARG A 347 -0.65 14.06 2.73
N THR A 348 -0.48 12.85 2.19
CA THR A 348 -1.06 12.48 0.90
C THR A 348 -2.48 11.95 1.01
N ILE A 349 -2.94 11.60 2.21
CA ILE A 349 -4.25 10.97 2.48
C ILE A 349 -4.36 9.65 1.68
N PRO A 350 -3.59 8.60 2.05
CA PRO A 350 -3.48 7.35 1.29
C PRO A 350 -4.75 6.49 1.39
N ASN A 351 -5.17 5.85 0.29
CA ASN A 351 -6.37 4.98 0.25
C ASN A 351 -6.04 3.47 0.30
N LEU A 352 -4.83 3.14 0.75
CA LEU A 352 -4.43 1.78 1.10
C LEU A 352 -4.17 1.75 2.61
N PHE A 353 -4.92 0.90 3.30
CA PHE A 353 -4.89 0.72 4.75
C PHE A 353 -4.36 -0.65 5.12
N TYR A 354 -3.93 -0.81 6.36
CA TYR A 354 -3.29 -2.01 6.86
C TYR A 354 -3.91 -2.44 8.19
N VAL A 355 -4.32 -3.70 8.29
CA VAL A 355 -4.55 -4.34 9.59
C VAL A 355 -3.21 -4.85 10.08
N LEU A 356 -2.82 -4.46 11.29
CA LEU A 356 -1.49 -4.71 11.85
C LEU A 356 -1.26 -6.21 12.16
N PRO A 357 -0.01 -6.69 12.15
CA PRO A 357 0.30 -8.08 12.50
C PRO A 357 0.29 -8.28 14.02
N LEU A 358 -0.39 -9.32 14.50
CA LEU A 358 -0.32 -9.77 15.90
C LEU A 358 0.88 -10.72 16.03
N LEU A 359 2.07 -10.12 16.14
CA LEU A 359 3.34 -10.85 16.22
C LEU A 359 3.49 -11.58 17.58
N PRO A 360 4.41 -12.56 17.67
CA PRO A 360 4.55 -13.37 18.88
C PRO A 360 4.81 -12.52 20.13
N ALA A 361 4.25 -12.97 21.27
CA ALA A 361 4.58 -12.40 22.57
C ALA A 361 6.01 -12.75 22.99
N MET A 362 6.58 -11.92 23.85
CA MET A 362 7.86 -12.17 24.52
C MET A 362 7.68 -13.31 25.52
N ALA A 363 8.49 -14.36 25.38
CA ALA A 363 8.61 -15.40 26.40
C ALA A 363 9.82 -15.07 27.29
N SER A 364 9.64 -15.08 28.60
CA SER A 364 10.75 -15.15 29.56
C SER A 364 10.87 -16.58 30.08
N VAL A 365 12.10 -17.05 30.27
CA VAL A 365 12.37 -18.32 30.96
C VAL A 365 12.69 -17.96 32.40
N SER A 366 11.97 -18.52 33.37
CA SER A 366 12.30 -18.34 34.80
C SER A 366 13.60 -19.08 35.15
N GLU A 367 14.24 -18.73 36.27
CA GLU A 367 15.48 -19.38 36.74
C GLU A 367 15.35 -20.90 36.91
N ASP A 368 14.12 -21.41 37.05
CA ASP A 368 13.80 -22.84 37.20
C ASP A 368 13.64 -23.58 35.85
N GLY A 369 13.90 -22.90 34.72
CA GLY A 369 13.78 -23.51 33.38
C GLY A 369 12.34 -23.67 32.89
N VAL A 370 11.37 -23.07 33.56
CA VAL A 370 9.97 -23.03 33.14
C VAL A 370 9.76 -21.85 32.20
N TYR A 371 9.17 -22.10 31.03
CA TYR A 371 8.71 -21.02 30.15
C TYR A 371 7.60 -20.25 30.86
N ASP A 372 7.90 -19.03 31.29
CA ASP A 372 6.92 -18.07 31.79
C ASP A 372 6.18 -17.46 30.59
N SER A 373 5.37 -18.30 29.95
CA SER A 373 4.44 -17.94 28.87
C SER A 373 3.08 -17.51 29.43
N LEU A 374 2.92 -17.57 30.75
CA LEU A 374 1.65 -17.43 31.45
C LEU A 374 1.80 -16.34 32.50
N SER A 375 1.66 -15.09 32.07
CA SER A 375 0.92 -14.17 32.94
C SER A 375 -0.40 -14.87 33.31
N GLU A 376 -0.82 -14.80 34.57
CA GLU A 376 -2.06 -15.41 35.09
C GLU A 376 -3.33 -15.05 34.28
N ASN A 377 -3.21 -14.09 33.36
CA ASN A 377 -4.11 -13.86 32.24
C ASN A 377 -3.39 -14.18 30.94
N LEU A 378 -3.94 -15.07 30.12
CA LEU A 378 -3.35 -15.57 28.87
C LEU A 378 -2.79 -14.44 27.96
N LEU A 379 -3.28 -13.21 28.08
CA LEU A 379 -2.94 -12.07 27.21
C LEU A 379 -2.94 -10.68 27.91
N SER A 380 -2.41 -10.54 29.14
CA SER A 380 -2.15 -9.21 29.74
C SER A 380 -0.90 -8.51 29.15
N GLY A 381 -0.73 -8.49 27.82
CA GLY A 381 0.60 -8.27 27.22
C GLY A 381 0.63 -7.63 25.83
N VAL A 382 -0.30 -6.73 25.47
CA VAL A 382 -0.07 -5.85 24.30
C VAL A 382 1.26 -5.10 24.44
N GLU A 383 1.66 -4.80 25.67
CA GLU A 383 2.96 -4.21 26.04
C GLU A 383 4.15 -5.19 25.96
N LYS A 384 3.91 -6.50 25.80
CA LYS A 384 4.93 -7.57 25.75
C LYS A 384 5.10 -8.18 24.36
N LEU A 385 4.67 -7.50 23.30
CA LEU A 385 4.90 -7.96 21.93
C LEU A 385 6.40 -7.90 21.58
N ARG A 386 6.88 -8.84 20.77
CA ARG A 386 8.29 -8.81 20.30
C ARG A 386 8.60 -7.58 19.44
N VAL A 387 7.63 -7.09 18.67
CA VAL A 387 7.77 -5.82 17.96
C VAL A 387 7.35 -4.68 18.86
N PRO A 388 8.24 -3.68 19.08
CA PRO A 388 7.89 -2.49 19.84
C PRO A 388 6.69 -1.77 19.22
N ILE A 389 5.73 -1.36 20.05
CA ILE A 389 4.55 -0.59 19.62
C ILE A 389 4.99 0.66 18.85
N ARG A 390 6.07 1.31 19.33
CA ARG A 390 6.64 2.52 18.74
C ARG A 390 7.16 2.32 17.31
N TYR A 391 7.59 1.11 16.97
CA TYR A 391 7.98 0.76 15.61
C TYR A 391 6.76 0.78 14.68
N LEU A 392 5.66 0.15 15.11
CA LEU A 392 4.41 0.11 14.34
C LEU A 392 3.74 1.48 14.27
N SER A 393 3.80 2.28 15.33
CA SER A 393 3.24 3.62 15.31
C SER A 393 4.01 4.55 14.38
N SER A 394 5.32 4.38 14.24
CA SER A 394 6.14 5.10 13.25
C SER A 394 5.70 4.80 11.81
N LEU A 395 5.29 3.55 11.52
CA LEU A 395 4.80 3.14 10.21
C LEU A 395 3.35 3.56 9.92
N PHE A 396 2.45 3.33 10.87
CA PHE A 396 1.00 3.34 10.63
C PHE A 396 0.25 4.44 11.37
N ALA A 397 0.91 5.15 12.28
CA ALA A 397 0.22 6.07 13.18
C ALA A 397 0.94 7.41 13.43
N ALA A 398 1.92 7.79 12.59
CA ALA A 398 2.73 9.00 12.79
C ALA A 398 3.28 9.12 14.24
N GLY A 399 3.73 8.00 14.80
CA GLY A 399 4.26 7.91 16.17
C GLY A 399 3.21 7.85 17.30
N ASN A 400 1.91 7.80 16.98
CA ASN A 400 0.84 7.69 17.98
C ASN A 400 0.62 6.23 18.43
N ASP A 401 1.28 5.84 19.52
CA ASP A 401 1.22 4.49 20.10
C ASP A 401 -0.21 4.07 20.52
N ASN A 402 -1.04 5.02 20.97
CA ASN A 402 -2.39 4.72 21.44
C ASN A 402 -3.26 4.14 20.31
N LYS A 403 -3.11 4.62 19.08
CA LYS A 403 -3.86 4.09 17.92
C LYS A 403 -3.51 2.63 17.65
N ILE A 404 -2.23 2.25 17.82
CA ILE A 404 -1.78 0.87 17.68
C ILE A 404 -2.38 -0.01 18.78
N ILE A 405 -2.36 0.48 20.03
CA ILE A 405 -2.92 -0.22 21.19
C ILE A 405 -4.42 -0.46 21.02
N GLU A 406 -5.18 0.54 20.55
CA GLU A 406 -6.62 0.42 20.28
C GLU A 406 -6.92 -0.67 19.25
N VAL A 407 -6.18 -0.70 18.13
CA VAL A 407 -6.32 -1.74 17.10
C VAL A 407 -6.01 -3.12 17.69
N PHE A 408 -4.93 -3.24 18.47
CA PHE A 408 -4.55 -4.51 19.09
C PHE A 408 -5.57 -5.01 20.12
N LYS A 409 -6.14 -4.12 20.94
CA LYS A 409 -7.24 -4.48 21.86
C LYS A 409 -8.44 -5.06 21.10
N ARG A 410 -8.81 -4.46 19.97
CA ARG A 410 -9.91 -4.94 19.11
C ARG A 410 -9.60 -6.30 18.49
N LEU A 411 -8.44 -6.46 17.85
CA LEU A 411 -8.05 -7.75 17.24
C LEU A 411 -7.92 -8.85 18.30
N HIS A 412 -7.43 -8.51 19.49
CA HIS A 412 -7.36 -9.40 20.63
C HIS A 412 -8.76 -9.85 21.10
N ALA A 413 -9.68 -8.90 21.25
CA ALA A 413 -11.06 -9.19 21.64
C ALA A 413 -11.77 -10.12 20.67
N VAL A 414 -11.51 -10.01 19.36
CA VAL A 414 -11.99 -10.98 18.36
C VAL A 414 -11.50 -12.40 18.64
N ARG A 415 -10.20 -12.56 18.96
CA ARG A 415 -9.61 -13.88 19.29
C ARG A 415 -10.19 -14.46 20.58
N VAL A 416 -10.35 -13.65 21.63
CA VAL A 416 -10.94 -14.08 22.92
C VAL A 416 -12.41 -14.47 22.75
N SER A 417 -13.20 -13.65 22.07
CA SER A 417 -14.61 -13.96 21.78
C SER A 417 -14.74 -15.26 20.98
N ARG A 418 -13.85 -15.50 20.01
CA ARG A 418 -13.87 -16.76 19.27
C ARG A 418 -13.51 -17.96 20.15
N ARG A 419 -12.51 -17.81 21.04
CA ARG A 419 -12.09 -18.86 21.97
C ARG A 419 -13.20 -19.23 22.96
N ASP A 420 -13.88 -18.23 23.51
CA ASP A 420 -15.08 -18.43 24.34
C ASP A 420 -16.10 -19.33 23.63
N THR A 421 -16.36 -19.06 22.35
CA THR A 421 -17.31 -19.86 21.55
C THR A 421 -16.79 -21.28 21.24
N THR A 422 -15.51 -21.46 20.92
CA THR A 422 -14.98 -22.74 20.40
C THR A 422 -14.35 -23.65 21.44
N ALA A 423 -13.62 -23.08 22.40
CA ALA A 423 -12.89 -23.80 23.44
C ALA A 423 -13.62 -23.77 24.79
N LYS A 424 -14.49 -22.77 25.02
CA LYS A 424 -15.30 -22.61 26.25
C LYS A 424 -14.48 -22.59 27.55
N ASP A 425 -13.26 -22.08 27.47
CA ASP A 425 -12.32 -21.96 28.58
C ASP A 425 -12.06 -20.50 28.99
N VAL A 426 -12.89 -19.57 28.49
CA VAL A 426 -12.88 -18.16 28.84
C VAL A 426 -14.00 -17.91 29.86
N THR A 427 -13.70 -17.23 30.96
CA THR A 427 -14.73 -16.85 31.94
C THR A 427 -15.52 -15.64 31.46
N GLU A 428 -16.79 -15.54 31.86
CA GLU A 428 -17.65 -14.39 31.52
C GLU A 428 -17.02 -13.05 31.95
N THR A 429 -16.37 -13.02 33.12
CA THR A 429 -15.62 -11.85 33.60
C THR A 429 -14.49 -11.45 32.67
N GLN A 430 -13.71 -12.41 32.15
CA GLN A 430 -12.62 -12.15 31.21
C GLN A 430 -13.15 -11.64 29.87
N LEU A 431 -14.22 -12.25 29.35
CA LEU A 431 -14.86 -11.83 28.10
C LEU A 431 -15.37 -10.39 28.22
N ASN A 432 -16.16 -10.09 29.25
CA ASN A 432 -16.73 -8.76 29.47
C ASN A 432 -15.64 -7.69 29.61
N LYS A 433 -14.55 -8.01 30.31
CA LYS A 433 -13.40 -7.10 30.44
C LYS A 433 -12.77 -6.78 29.08
N VAL A 434 -12.44 -7.80 28.29
CA VAL A 434 -11.75 -7.62 27.01
C VAL A 434 -12.63 -6.88 25.98
N MET A 435 -13.93 -7.18 25.95
CA MET A 435 -14.88 -6.49 25.06
C MET A 435 -15.06 -5.01 25.46
N SER A 436 -15.13 -4.74 26.77
CA SER A 436 -15.20 -3.37 27.29
C SER A 436 -13.93 -2.56 26.99
N GLU A 437 -12.74 -3.16 27.16
CA GLU A 437 -11.46 -2.49 26.87
C GLU A 437 -11.28 -2.19 25.38
N ALA A 438 -11.84 -3.03 24.50
CA ALA A 438 -11.84 -2.83 23.05
C ALA A 438 -12.94 -1.87 22.56
N ASN A 439 -13.88 -1.49 23.43
CA ASN A 439 -15.11 -0.76 23.08
C ASN A 439 -15.82 -1.42 21.88
N MET A 440 -16.09 -2.72 21.99
CA MET A 440 -16.63 -3.56 20.94
C MET A 440 -17.68 -4.51 21.53
N ASP A 441 -18.73 -4.83 20.78
CA ASP A 441 -19.71 -5.85 21.16
C ASP A 441 -19.44 -7.21 20.48
N ILE A 442 -20.10 -8.26 20.96
CA ILE A 442 -19.89 -9.64 20.47
C ILE A 442 -20.30 -9.78 18.99
N HIS A 443 -21.29 -9.01 18.53
CA HIS A 443 -21.74 -9.06 17.15
C HIS A 443 -20.67 -8.51 16.21
N GLU A 444 -20.07 -7.35 16.54
CA GLU A 444 -18.94 -6.77 15.82
C GLU A 444 -17.74 -7.73 15.80
N ALA A 445 -17.40 -8.37 16.93
CA ALA A 445 -16.33 -9.36 16.97
C ALA A 445 -16.58 -10.56 16.04
N ASN A 446 -17.82 -11.05 16.00
CA ASN A 446 -18.22 -12.14 15.11
C ASN A 446 -18.18 -11.74 13.63
N GLU A 447 -18.58 -10.51 13.29
CA GLU A 447 -18.44 -9.99 11.93
C GLU A 447 -16.98 -9.91 11.48
N ILE A 448 -16.10 -9.38 12.33
CA ILE A 448 -14.66 -9.30 12.03
C ILE A 448 -14.11 -10.71 11.82
N PHE A 449 -14.39 -11.65 12.74
CA PHE A 449 -13.95 -13.04 12.60
C PHE A 449 -14.45 -13.67 11.30
N ARG A 450 -15.75 -13.50 10.98
CA ARG A 450 -16.39 -14.06 9.78
C ARG A 450 -15.73 -13.57 8.49
N LEU A 451 -15.46 -12.26 8.38
CA LEU A 451 -14.85 -11.69 7.19
C LEU A 451 -13.35 -12.04 7.09
N THR A 452 -12.63 -12.08 8.22
CA THR A 452 -11.18 -12.30 8.22
C THR A 452 -10.78 -13.77 8.08
N SER A 453 -11.61 -14.70 8.57
CA SER A 453 -11.30 -16.15 8.56
C SER A 453 -11.80 -16.88 7.30
N LEU A 454 -13.07 -16.68 6.89
CA LEU A 454 -13.62 -17.33 5.68
C LEU A 454 -13.33 -16.53 4.41
N ALA A 455 -13.47 -15.20 4.49
CA ALA A 455 -13.05 -14.21 3.49
C ALA A 455 -13.36 -14.60 2.02
N THR A 456 -14.63 -14.87 1.68
CA THR A 456 -15.02 -15.30 0.31
C THR A 456 -14.58 -14.28 -0.75
N PHE A 457 -14.55 -14.67 -2.02
CA PHE A 457 -14.05 -13.79 -3.07
C PHE A 457 -14.88 -12.50 -3.18
N GLU A 458 -16.21 -12.66 -3.14
CA GLU A 458 -17.22 -11.62 -3.26
C GLU A 458 -17.22 -10.69 -2.03
N GLU A 459 -16.98 -11.23 -0.83
CA GLU A 459 -16.86 -10.42 0.39
C GLU A 459 -15.55 -9.61 0.44
N ARG A 460 -14.50 -10.08 -0.24
CA ARG A 460 -13.21 -9.37 -0.27
C ARG A 460 -13.17 -8.27 -1.32
N PHE A 461 -13.85 -8.45 -2.45
CA PHE A 461 -13.74 -7.58 -3.60
C PHE A 461 -15.12 -7.06 -4.00
N VAL A 462 -15.49 -5.91 -3.45
CA VAL A 462 -16.77 -5.25 -3.71
C VAL A 462 -16.50 -4.00 -4.53
N VAL A 463 -16.52 -4.15 -5.85
CA VAL A 463 -16.26 -3.07 -6.81
C VAL A 463 -17.38 -3.05 -7.85
N PRO A 464 -18.05 -1.91 -8.08
CA PRO A 464 -19.04 -1.80 -9.14
C PRO A 464 -18.36 -1.83 -10.50
N ALA A 465 -19.08 -2.23 -11.55
CA ALA A 465 -18.61 -1.96 -12.90
C ALA A 465 -18.48 -0.45 -13.11
N ALA A 466 -17.44 -0.01 -13.83
CA ALA A 466 -17.37 1.39 -14.22
C ALA A 466 -18.43 1.60 -15.32
N HIS A 467 -19.32 2.55 -15.08
CA HIS A 467 -20.34 2.99 -16.02
C HIS A 467 -19.71 3.73 -17.22
N ARG A 468 -18.86 3.02 -17.98
CA ARG A 468 -18.12 3.58 -19.12
C ARG A 468 -19.05 4.02 -20.23
N GLU A 469 -20.19 3.35 -20.36
CA GLU A 469 -21.27 3.72 -21.25
C GLU A 469 -21.71 5.16 -21.02
N GLU A 470 -21.90 5.58 -19.76
CA GLU A 470 -22.35 6.93 -19.42
C GLU A 470 -21.31 7.99 -19.85
N ALA A 471 -20.02 7.72 -19.61
CA ALA A 471 -18.94 8.65 -20.00
C ALA A 471 -18.72 8.71 -21.52
N ILE A 472 -18.89 7.60 -22.24
CA ILE A 472 -18.72 7.54 -23.69
C ILE A 472 -19.94 8.13 -24.40
N GLU A 473 -21.16 7.94 -23.88
CA GLU A 473 -22.40 8.52 -24.41
C GLU A 473 -22.40 10.05 -24.41
N MET A 474 -21.57 10.67 -23.57
CA MET A 474 -21.34 12.13 -23.62
C MET A 474 -20.57 12.58 -24.86
N LEU A 475 -19.85 11.67 -25.53
CA LEU A 475 -18.97 11.96 -26.68
C LEU A 475 -19.49 11.32 -27.98
N GLU A 476 -20.04 10.11 -27.92
CA GLU A 476 -20.50 9.33 -29.07
C GLU A 476 -21.56 8.29 -28.70
N ASN A 477 -22.38 7.85 -29.66
CA ASN A 477 -23.38 6.80 -29.43
C ASN A 477 -22.69 5.43 -29.26
N THR A 478 -22.68 4.90 -28.04
CA THR A 478 -21.99 3.65 -27.67
C THR A 478 -22.43 2.45 -28.49
N GLY A 479 -23.71 2.41 -28.93
CA GLY A 479 -24.24 1.34 -29.78
C GLY A 479 -23.54 1.22 -31.14
N ASP A 480 -23.12 2.35 -31.72
CA ASP A 480 -22.51 2.42 -33.05
C ASP A 480 -21.03 2.01 -33.05
N VAL A 481 -20.36 2.14 -31.90
CA VAL A 481 -18.90 1.92 -31.77
C VAL A 481 -18.53 0.70 -30.94
N LYS A 482 -19.47 0.07 -30.23
CA LYS A 482 -19.22 -1.13 -29.39
C LYS A 482 -18.53 -2.26 -30.16
N GLY A 483 -18.86 -2.43 -31.45
CA GLY A 483 -18.26 -3.44 -32.34
C GLY A 483 -16.92 -3.04 -32.98
N ASN A 484 -16.44 -1.81 -32.77
CA ASN A 484 -15.24 -1.28 -33.43
C ASN A 484 -13.97 -1.33 -32.56
N THR A 485 -14.11 -1.49 -31.24
CA THR A 485 -12.97 -1.60 -30.32
C THR A 485 -12.12 -2.84 -30.62
N GLY A 486 -10.80 -2.69 -30.62
CA GLY A 486 -9.85 -3.81 -30.83
C GLY A 486 -9.43 -4.07 -32.28
N PHE A 487 -10.09 -3.45 -33.27
CA PHE A 487 -9.71 -3.54 -34.70
C PHE A 487 -8.53 -2.62 -35.10
N GLY A 488 -7.83 -2.02 -34.13
CA GLY A 488 -6.75 -1.04 -34.39
C GLY A 488 -7.26 0.27 -34.99
N PHE A 489 -6.37 1.05 -35.60
CA PHE A 489 -6.75 2.26 -36.34
C PHE A 489 -7.43 1.87 -37.65
N LYS A 490 -8.76 1.98 -37.74
CA LYS A 490 -9.49 1.84 -39.02
C LYS A 490 -9.29 3.06 -39.93
N MET A 491 -8.98 4.23 -39.35
CA MET A 491 -8.64 5.46 -40.07
C MET A 491 -7.48 6.17 -39.36
N LYS A 492 -6.67 6.93 -40.12
CA LYS A 492 -5.62 7.78 -39.53
C LYS A 492 -6.26 8.78 -38.56
N PRO A 493 -5.66 9.04 -37.38
CA PRO A 493 -6.16 10.08 -36.49
C PRO A 493 -6.12 11.43 -37.21
N GLU A 494 -7.28 12.06 -37.39
CA GLU A 494 -7.35 13.46 -37.78
C GLU A 494 -6.94 14.32 -36.58
N ARG A 495 -6.03 15.27 -36.80
CA ARG A 495 -5.64 16.22 -35.77
C ARG A 495 -6.76 17.24 -35.59
N GLY A 496 -7.47 17.12 -34.47
CA GLY A 496 -8.24 18.20 -33.85
C GLY A 496 -9.74 18.18 -34.12
N LEU A 497 -10.50 18.33 -33.03
CA LEU A 497 -11.34 19.50 -32.78
C LEU A 497 -11.09 19.97 -31.35
#